data_AF-A0A2M7CM50-F1
#
_entry.id   AF-A0A2M7CM50-F1
#
_cell.length_a   1.000
_cell.length_b   1.000
_cell.length_c   1.000
_cell.angle_alpha   90.00
_cell.angle_beta   90.00
_cell.angle_gamma   90.00
#
_symmetry.space_group_name_H-M   'P 1'
#
loop_
_entity.id
_entity.type
_entity.pdbx_description
1 polymer ?
#
loop_
_entity_poly.entity_id
_entity_poly.type
_entity_poly.pdbx_seq_one_letter_code
_entity_poly.pdbx_strand_id
1 'polypeptide(L)'
;RRGAWRSNLGLILALVVFVGLVYALDAFFHPAFTPSTLLLTGVLLALVPAVIWLGVFYQQDRLEPEPKGMVLGVFALGALLAAAVGMPLVENVFHVSDWLYTDALTTILGGILVVGFTQEFLKYAAVRYSMYNSAEFDEATDGVVYATAAGLGYATVLNVMFVVQNGGVDLGAGIIRMAVVALAQAGFAGITGYFLGRAKFEHEPLWWMPLGVTLAAVANGLFNWVRGEVTRGGVTLSGGAANPWSGLVLAAAVAFACLGAVSWLIRRNVQSALAAK
;
A
#
# COMPACT_ATOMS: atom_id res chain seq x y z
N ARG A 1 1.79 -16.11 23.41
CA ARG A 1 1.15 -16.81 22.26
C ARG A 1 -0.40 -16.68 22.15
N ARG A 2 -1.15 -15.97 23.03
CA ARG A 2 -2.61 -15.67 22.83
C ARG A 2 -3.00 -14.17 22.79
N GLY A 3 -2.14 -13.26 23.25
CA GLY A 3 -2.41 -11.80 23.25
C GLY A 3 -2.15 -11.08 21.92
N ALA A 4 -1.25 -11.60 21.07
CA ALA A 4 -0.80 -10.91 19.85
C ALA A 4 -1.79 -10.99 18.67
N TRP A 5 -2.53 -12.10 18.56
CA TRP A 5 -3.65 -12.17 17.61
C TRP A 5 -4.78 -11.21 18.03
N ARG A 6 -4.97 -11.00 19.33
CA ARG A 6 -5.97 -10.06 19.84
C ARG A 6 -5.59 -8.59 19.60
N SER A 7 -4.30 -8.22 19.64
CA SER A 7 -3.85 -6.84 19.34
C SER A 7 -3.89 -6.52 17.85
N ASN A 8 -3.47 -7.45 16.97
CA ASN A 8 -3.55 -7.27 15.52
C ASN A 8 -5.00 -7.25 15.03
N LEU A 9 -5.84 -8.15 15.56
CA LEU A 9 -7.29 -8.07 15.33
C LEU A 9 -7.84 -6.76 15.87
N GLY A 10 -7.37 -6.28 17.02
CA GLY A 10 -7.79 -5.00 17.60
C GLY A 10 -7.49 -3.80 16.71
N LEU A 11 -6.33 -3.75 16.04
CA LEU A 11 -5.98 -2.64 15.14
C LEU A 11 -6.65 -2.73 13.77
N ILE A 12 -6.79 -3.95 13.22
CA ILE A 12 -7.59 -4.17 12.00
C ILE A 12 -9.06 -3.79 12.27
N LEU A 13 -9.58 -4.21 13.42
CA LEU A 13 -10.94 -3.88 13.86
C LEU A 13 -11.06 -2.39 14.18
N ALA A 14 -10.03 -1.74 14.75
CA ALA A 14 -10.01 -0.29 14.94
C ALA A 14 -10.03 0.46 13.60
N LEU A 15 -9.31 -0.01 12.58
CA LEU A 15 -9.37 0.57 11.23
C LEU A 15 -10.76 0.37 10.61
N VAL A 16 -11.32 -0.84 10.68
CA VAL A 16 -12.68 -1.14 10.17
C VAL A 16 -13.73 -0.30 10.90
N VAL A 17 -13.63 -0.18 12.22
CA VAL A 17 -14.52 0.66 13.03
C VAL A 17 -14.33 2.14 12.70
N PHE A 18 -13.09 2.61 12.55
CA PHE A 18 -12.81 4.00 12.18
C PHE A 18 -13.38 4.34 10.80
N VAL A 19 -13.08 3.51 9.79
CA VAL A 19 -13.61 3.64 8.43
C VAL A 19 -15.15 3.59 8.44
N GLY A 20 -15.73 2.63 9.17
CA GLY A 20 -17.17 2.48 9.31
C GLY A 20 -17.82 3.66 10.02
N LEU A 21 -17.16 4.23 11.02
CA LEU A 21 -17.62 5.40 11.76
C LEU A 21 -17.58 6.66 10.89
N VAL A 22 -16.49 6.90 10.17
CA VAL A 22 -16.39 8.05 9.24
C VAL A 22 -17.47 7.94 8.17
N TYR A 23 -17.66 6.76 7.58
CA TYR A 23 -18.73 6.53 6.61
C TYR A 23 -20.13 6.74 7.23
N ALA A 24 -20.39 6.19 8.42
CA ALA A 24 -21.69 6.30 9.07
C ALA A 24 -22.00 7.76 9.44
N LEU A 25 -21.01 8.53 9.88
CA LEU A 25 -21.18 9.95 10.16
C LEU A 25 -21.48 10.73 8.88
N ASP A 26 -20.76 10.47 7.79
CA ASP A 26 -20.98 11.13 6.50
C ASP A 26 -22.38 10.81 5.93
N ALA A 27 -22.78 9.54 6.00
CA ALA A 27 -24.09 9.07 5.55
C ALA A 27 -25.25 9.56 6.44
N PHE A 28 -25.02 9.79 7.74
CA PHE A 28 -26.08 10.20 8.67
C PHE A 28 -26.26 11.73 8.69
N PHE A 29 -25.17 12.48 8.68
CA PHE A 29 -25.21 13.93 8.82
C PHE A 29 -25.30 14.67 7.49
N HIS A 30 -24.97 14.03 6.36
CA HIS A 30 -24.83 14.66 5.04
C HIS A 30 -24.20 16.06 5.12
N PRO A 31 -23.05 16.18 5.79
CA PRO A 31 -22.45 17.47 6.10
C PRO A 31 -22.19 18.26 4.82
N ALA A 32 -22.72 19.48 4.76
CA ALA A 32 -22.47 20.42 3.67
C ALA A 32 -21.08 21.04 3.85
N PHE A 33 -20.07 20.36 3.31
CA PHE A 33 -18.70 20.85 3.31
C PHE A 33 -18.43 21.79 2.14
N THR A 34 -17.63 22.84 2.38
CA THR A 34 -17.06 23.64 1.30
C THR A 34 -15.92 22.86 0.63
N PRO A 35 -15.58 23.15 -0.64
CA PRO A 35 -14.46 22.48 -1.33
C PRO A 35 -13.13 22.56 -0.56
N SER A 36 -12.86 23.70 0.09
CA SER A 36 -11.66 23.88 0.91
C SER A 36 -11.64 22.97 2.16
N THR A 37 -12.80 22.76 2.80
CA THR A 37 -12.90 21.84 3.93
C THR A 37 -12.75 20.38 3.51
N LEU A 38 -13.34 19.97 2.38
CA LEU A 38 -13.16 18.61 1.84
C LEU A 38 -11.70 18.33 1.49
N LEU A 39 -11.00 19.32 0.92
CA LEU A 39 -9.58 19.21 0.61
C LEU A 39 -8.75 19.07 1.88
N LEU A 40 -8.94 19.96 2.87
CA LEU A 40 -8.17 19.93 4.11
C LEU A 40 -8.42 18.65 4.91
N THR A 41 -9.68 18.28 5.09
CA THR A 41 -10.07 17.06 5.81
C THR A 41 -9.60 15.80 5.06
N GLY A 42 -9.71 15.76 3.73
CA GLY A 42 -9.25 14.64 2.92
C GLY A 42 -7.73 14.42 3.01
N VAL A 43 -6.94 15.50 3.00
CA VAL A 43 -5.48 15.42 3.16
C VAL A 43 -5.11 14.91 4.55
N LEU A 44 -5.80 15.35 5.61
CA LEU A 44 -5.59 14.83 6.96
C LEU A 44 -5.98 13.35 7.07
N LEU A 45 -7.10 12.97 6.46
CA LEU A 45 -7.57 11.58 6.42
C LEU A 45 -6.64 10.65 5.64
N ALA A 46 -5.89 11.16 4.65
CA ALA A 46 -4.91 10.37 3.90
C ALA A 46 -3.78 9.80 4.79
N LEU A 47 -3.46 10.47 5.89
CA LEU A 47 -2.45 10.04 6.86
C LEU A 47 -2.95 8.95 7.80
N VAL A 48 -4.24 8.97 8.15
CA VAL A 48 -4.78 8.15 9.25
C VAL A 48 -4.62 6.65 8.98
N PRO A 49 -5.03 6.09 7.83
CA PRO A 49 -4.83 4.67 7.57
C PRO A 49 -3.36 4.28 7.49
N ALA A 50 -2.50 5.15 6.96
CA ALA A 50 -1.07 4.88 6.85
C ALA A 50 -0.41 4.74 8.23
N VAL A 51 -0.74 5.64 9.16
CA VAL A 51 -0.25 5.59 10.56
C VAL A 51 -0.79 4.36 11.30
N ILE A 52 -2.08 4.04 11.14
CA ILE A 52 -2.68 2.85 11.77
C ILE A 52 -1.98 1.59 11.27
N TRP A 53 -1.82 1.43 9.96
CA TRP A 53 -1.12 0.28 9.39
C TRP A 53 0.35 0.23 9.81
N LEU A 54 1.05 1.36 9.87
CA LEU A 54 2.42 1.40 10.35
C LEU A 54 2.52 0.85 11.78
N GLY A 55 1.57 1.21 12.65
CA GLY A 55 1.44 0.64 13.99
C GLY A 55 1.13 -0.86 13.99
N VAL A 56 0.29 -1.35 13.07
CA VAL A 56 -0.02 -2.78 12.91
C VAL A 56 1.22 -3.58 12.54
N PHE A 57 1.97 -3.13 11.53
CA PHE A 57 3.16 -3.84 11.06
C PHE A 57 4.29 -3.75 12.06
N TYR A 58 4.49 -2.60 12.70
CA TYR A 58 5.47 -2.45 13.78
C TYR A 58 5.18 -3.38 14.97
N GLN A 59 3.91 -3.59 15.32
CA GLN A 59 3.55 -4.54 16.39
C GLN A 59 3.70 -6.01 16.00
N GLN A 60 3.88 -6.34 14.72
CA GLN A 60 4.15 -7.71 14.27
C GLN A 60 5.61 -8.09 14.47
N ASP A 61 6.50 -7.10 14.41
CA ASP A 61 7.92 -7.24 14.66
C ASP A 61 8.22 -7.24 16.17
N ARG A 62 8.00 -8.41 16.80
CA ARG A 62 8.02 -8.55 18.28
C ARG A 62 9.26 -9.26 18.80
N LEU A 63 10.04 -9.88 17.92
CA LEU A 63 11.24 -10.61 18.35
C LEU A 63 12.36 -9.60 18.59
N GLU A 64 12.59 -8.70 17.64
CA GLU A 64 13.60 -7.64 17.71
C GLU A 64 13.04 -6.35 17.09
N PRO A 65 12.22 -5.57 17.84
CA PRO A 65 11.51 -4.42 17.28
C PRO A 65 12.48 -3.31 16.85
N GLU A 66 12.40 -2.94 15.58
CA GLU A 66 13.22 -1.90 14.97
C GLU A 66 13.14 -0.53 15.69
N PRO A 67 14.20 0.31 15.62
CA PRO A 67 14.14 1.66 16.13
C PRO A 67 13.06 2.48 15.40
N LYS A 68 12.07 2.98 16.15
CA LYS A 68 10.94 3.75 15.60
C LYS A 68 11.38 4.91 14.70
N GLY A 69 12.51 5.55 15.02
CA GLY A 69 13.08 6.64 14.24
C GLY A 69 13.49 6.20 12.84
N MET A 70 14.06 4.99 12.68
CA MET A 70 14.44 4.46 11.37
C MET A 70 13.22 4.06 10.55
N VAL A 71 12.23 3.40 11.17
CA VAL A 71 10.95 3.05 10.52
C VAL A 71 10.23 4.31 10.03
N LEU A 72 10.14 5.36 10.86
CA LEU A 72 9.58 6.65 10.46
C LEU A 72 10.43 7.36 9.39
N GLY A 73 11.75 7.23 9.46
CA GLY A 73 12.66 7.74 8.44
C GLY A 73 12.43 7.10 7.07
N VAL A 74 12.26 5.77 7.01
CA VAL A 74 11.96 5.04 5.77
C VAL A 74 10.56 5.35 5.27
N PHE A 75 9.57 5.50 6.16
CA PHE A 75 8.25 6.00 5.80
C PHE A 75 8.34 7.38 5.14
N ALA A 76 9.06 8.32 5.75
CA ALA A 76 9.24 9.67 5.21
C ALA A 76 10.00 9.65 3.87
N LEU A 77 11.02 8.79 3.73
CA LEU A 77 11.76 8.61 2.49
C LEU A 77 10.87 8.03 1.38
N GLY A 78 10.02 7.05 1.68
CA GLY A 78 9.05 6.50 0.74
C GLY A 78 8.05 7.56 0.25
N ALA A 79 7.54 8.40 1.17
CA ALA A 79 6.71 9.55 0.81
C ALA A 79 7.48 10.57 -0.04
N LEU A 80 8.71 10.90 0.33
CA LEU A 80 9.54 11.84 -0.43
C LEU A 80 9.81 11.35 -1.85
N LEU A 81 10.17 10.07 -2.01
CA LEU A 81 10.41 9.49 -3.34
C LEU A 81 9.13 9.42 -4.17
N ALA A 82 7.98 9.15 -3.55
CA ALA A 82 6.70 9.23 -4.23
C ALA A 82 6.43 10.65 -4.77
N ALA A 83 6.58 11.67 -3.92
CA ALA A 83 6.28 13.05 -4.27
C ALA A 83 7.30 13.67 -5.24
N ALA A 84 8.59 13.43 -5.02
CA ALA A 84 9.67 14.09 -5.75
C ALA A 84 10.06 13.37 -7.05
N VAL A 85 9.87 12.05 -7.13
CA VAL A 85 10.29 11.24 -8.28
C VAL A 85 9.12 10.50 -8.89
N GLY A 86 8.37 9.73 -8.10
CA GLY A 86 7.31 8.86 -8.59
C GLY A 86 6.22 9.60 -9.36
N MET A 87 5.59 10.59 -8.72
CA MET A 87 4.50 11.36 -9.32
C MET A 87 4.97 12.15 -10.55
N PRO A 88 6.08 12.92 -10.52
CA PRO A 88 6.57 13.60 -11.72
C PRO A 88 6.94 12.65 -12.85
N LEU A 89 7.51 11.48 -12.55
CA LEU A 89 7.90 10.52 -13.57
C LEU A 89 6.66 9.92 -14.26
N VAL A 90 5.65 9.53 -13.48
CA VAL A 90 4.39 8.97 -14.02
C VAL A 90 3.60 10.01 -14.80
N GLU A 91 3.40 11.21 -14.24
CA GLU A 91 2.53 12.22 -14.84
C GLU A 91 3.23 13.07 -15.91
N ASN A 92 4.46 13.53 -15.66
CA ASN A 92 5.09 14.55 -16.52
C ASN A 92 6.09 13.97 -17.52
N VAL A 93 6.65 12.78 -17.26
CA VAL A 93 7.61 12.15 -18.19
C VAL A 93 6.89 11.12 -19.04
N PHE A 94 6.22 10.16 -18.39
CA PHE A 94 5.50 9.12 -19.09
C PHE A 94 4.11 9.54 -19.58
N HIS A 95 3.58 10.68 -19.13
CA HIS A 95 2.26 11.20 -19.53
C HIS A 95 1.17 10.13 -19.41
N VAL A 96 1.22 9.34 -18.32
CA VAL A 96 0.38 8.14 -18.14
C VAL A 96 -1.11 8.45 -18.27
N SER A 97 -1.52 9.64 -17.83
CA SER A 97 -2.90 10.13 -17.94
C SER A 97 -3.44 10.18 -19.39
N ASP A 98 -2.57 10.35 -20.39
CA ASP A 98 -2.98 10.51 -21.80
C ASP A 98 -3.31 9.17 -22.50
N TRP A 99 -2.74 8.07 -22.03
CA TRP A 99 -2.78 6.79 -22.76
C TRP A 99 -3.17 5.58 -21.92
N LEU A 100 -3.03 5.60 -20.59
CA LEU A 100 -3.21 4.39 -19.77
C LEU A 100 -4.62 3.80 -19.87
N TYR A 101 -5.63 4.65 -20.05
CA TYR A 101 -7.04 4.24 -20.00
C TYR A 101 -7.71 4.11 -21.37
N THR A 102 -6.95 4.02 -22.47
CA THR A 102 -7.49 3.90 -23.83
C THR A 102 -8.20 2.58 -24.10
N ASP A 103 -7.66 1.49 -23.57
CA ASP A 103 -8.20 0.13 -23.71
C ASP A 103 -7.72 -0.76 -22.55
N ALA A 104 -8.39 -1.89 -22.35
CA ALA A 104 -8.13 -2.76 -21.21
C ALA A 104 -6.69 -3.33 -21.19
N LEU A 105 -6.14 -3.68 -22.36
CA LEU A 105 -4.80 -4.25 -22.45
C LEU A 105 -3.76 -3.18 -22.10
N THR A 106 -3.91 -1.97 -22.61
CA THR A 106 -3.05 -0.83 -22.29
C THR A 106 -3.14 -0.45 -20.81
N THR A 107 -4.33 -0.49 -20.21
CA THR A 107 -4.49 -0.23 -18.76
C THR A 107 -3.74 -1.25 -17.91
N ILE A 108 -3.84 -2.54 -18.26
CA ILE A 108 -3.17 -3.60 -17.51
C ILE A 108 -1.65 -3.52 -17.72
N LEU A 109 -1.19 -3.52 -18.97
CA LEU A 109 0.25 -3.53 -19.27
C LEU A 109 0.92 -2.24 -18.84
N GLY A 110 0.35 -1.08 -19.11
CA GLY A 110 0.87 0.20 -18.65
C GLY A 110 0.86 0.33 -17.12
N GLY A 111 -0.20 -0.18 -16.49
CA GLY A 111 -0.35 -0.20 -15.04
C GLY A 111 0.71 -1.07 -14.36
N ILE A 112 1.10 -2.18 -14.99
CA ILE A 112 2.17 -3.06 -14.50
C ILE A 112 3.55 -2.48 -14.85
N LEU A 113 3.83 -2.29 -16.14
CA LEU A 113 5.16 -2.02 -16.70
C LEU A 113 5.66 -0.61 -16.44
N VAL A 114 4.76 0.38 -16.35
CA VAL A 114 5.14 1.78 -16.12
C VAL A 114 4.84 2.17 -14.68
N VAL A 115 3.57 2.11 -14.28
CA VAL A 115 3.15 2.57 -12.95
C VAL A 115 3.68 1.64 -11.86
N GLY A 116 3.38 0.34 -11.95
CA GLY A 116 3.77 -0.67 -10.97
C GLY A 116 5.29 -0.74 -10.79
N PHE A 117 6.05 -0.92 -11.87
CA PHE A 117 7.51 -0.95 -11.78
C PHE A 117 8.11 0.33 -11.22
N THR A 118 7.62 1.51 -11.63
CA THR A 118 8.10 2.79 -11.06
C THR A 118 7.88 2.84 -9.55
N GLN A 119 6.67 2.52 -9.10
CA GLN A 119 6.32 2.57 -7.68
C GLN A 119 7.12 1.55 -6.86
N GLU A 120 7.16 0.29 -7.28
CA GLU A 120 7.86 -0.76 -6.56
C GLU A 120 9.38 -0.58 -6.57
N PHE A 121 9.95 -0.10 -7.69
CA PHE A 121 11.37 0.20 -7.75
C PHE A 121 11.76 1.33 -6.81
N LEU A 122 10.97 2.40 -6.71
CA LEU A 122 11.26 3.51 -5.79
C LEU A 122 11.17 3.07 -4.33
N LYS A 123 10.22 2.20 -3.97
CA LYS A 123 10.10 1.64 -2.62
C LYS A 123 11.26 0.68 -2.30
N TYR A 124 11.65 -0.15 -3.27
CA TYR A 124 12.89 -0.93 -3.20
C TYR A 124 14.11 -0.03 -2.95
N ALA A 125 14.28 1.01 -3.77
CA ALA A 125 15.40 1.94 -3.69
C ALA A 125 15.45 2.64 -2.34
N ALA A 126 14.29 3.05 -1.80
CA ALA A 126 14.17 3.63 -0.47
C ALA A 126 14.89 2.77 0.57
N VAL A 127 14.58 1.48 0.63
CA VAL A 127 15.17 0.56 1.62
C VAL A 127 16.61 0.17 1.24
N ARG A 128 16.84 -0.16 -0.04
CA ARG A 128 18.13 -0.65 -0.54
C ARG A 128 19.27 0.34 -0.30
N TYR A 129 19.00 1.63 -0.41
CA TYR A 129 20.02 2.67 -0.31
C TYR A 129 20.05 3.37 1.05
N SER A 130 19.01 3.24 1.88
CA SER A 130 19.01 3.83 3.24
C SER A 130 19.35 2.82 4.34
N MET A 131 18.73 1.64 4.34
CA MET A 131 18.82 0.69 5.46
C MET A 131 19.64 -0.56 5.16
N TYR A 132 19.84 -0.92 3.89
CA TYR A 132 20.51 -2.18 3.56
C TYR A 132 21.91 -2.35 4.17
N ASN A 133 22.67 -1.27 4.32
CA ASN A 133 24.00 -1.30 4.94
C ASN A 133 23.98 -0.84 6.41
N SER A 134 22.79 -0.58 6.97
CA SER A 134 22.63 -0.23 8.39
C SER A 134 22.96 -1.43 9.27
N ALA A 135 23.45 -1.16 10.47
CA ALA A 135 23.61 -2.17 11.52
C ALA A 135 22.25 -2.71 12.01
N GLU A 136 21.19 -1.90 11.90
CA GLU A 136 19.81 -2.27 12.28
C GLU A 136 19.10 -3.12 11.21
N PHE A 137 19.74 -3.45 10.10
CA PHE A 137 19.20 -4.43 9.17
C PHE A 137 20.04 -5.69 9.38
N ASP A 138 19.68 -6.50 10.36
CA ASP A 138 20.44 -7.67 10.80
C ASP A 138 19.68 -8.99 10.60
N GLU A 139 18.40 -8.94 10.25
CA GLU A 139 17.57 -10.09 9.88
C GLU A 139 16.85 -9.93 8.53
N ALA A 140 16.52 -11.05 7.89
CA ALA A 140 15.79 -11.04 6.61
C ALA A 140 14.37 -10.46 6.75
N THR A 141 13.79 -10.50 7.95
CA THR A 141 12.47 -9.96 8.29
C THR A 141 12.42 -8.44 8.26
N ASP A 142 13.52 -7.77 8.57
CA ASP A 142 13.64 -6.31 8.62
C ASP A 142 13.40 -5.69 7.25
N GLY A 143 13.83 -6.41 6.20
CA GLY A 143 13.53 -6.05 4.82
C GLY A 143 12.03 -5.85 4.59
N VAL A 144 11.18 -6.71 5.16
CA VAL A 144 9.71 -6.59 5.08
C VAL A 144 9.23 -5.39 5.88
N VAL A 145 9.72 -5.19 7.11
CA VAL A 145 9.30 -4.08 7.99
C VAL A 145 9.62 -2.73 7.35
N TYR A 146 10.87 -2.52 6.94
CA TYR A 146 11.31 -1.29 6.29
C TYR A 146 10.62 -1.06 4.94
N ALA A 147 10.44 -2.11 4.12
CA ALA A 147 9.74 -1.95 2.84
C ALA A 147 8.27 -1.62 3.03
N THR A 148 7.58 -2.27 3.98
CA THR A 148 6.20 -1.92 4.32
C THR A 148 6.09 -0.47 4.82
N ALA A 149 7.06 0.01 5.62
CA ALA A 149 7.11 1.43 6.02
C ALA A 149 7.26 2.36 4.80
N ALA A 150 8.18 2.06 3.87
CA ALA A 150 8.32 2.82 2.62
C ALA A 150 7.02 2.80 1.78
N GLY A 151 6.35 1.65 1.71
CA GLY A 151 5.08 1.47 1.02
C GLY A 151 3.95 2.32 1.60
N LEU A 152 3.85 2.40 2.93
CA LEU A 152 2.86 3.24 3.61
C LEU A 152 3.14 4.73 3.41
N GLY A 153 4.42 5.14 3.40
CA GLY A 153 4.82 6.49 3.03
C GLY A 153 4.41 6.83 1.60
N TYR A 154 4.70 5.94 0.66
CA TYR A 154 4.31 6.08 -0.74
C TYR A 154 2.78 6.20 -0.90
N ALA A 155 2.03 5.34 -0.20
CA ALA A 155 0.57 5.34 -0.21
C ALA A 155 -0.03 6.63 0.32
N THR A 156 0.60 7.24 1.32
CA THR A 156 0.19 8.54 1.85
C THR A 156 0.18 9.59 0.75
N VAL A 157 1.25 9.67 -0.05
CA VAL A 157 1.31 10.61 -1.18
C VAL A 157 0.27 10.28 -2.25
N LEU A 158 0.06 9.01 -2.59
CA LEU A 158 -1.00 8.63 -3.54
C LEU A 158 -2.40 9.04 -3.06
N ASN A 159 -2.65 8.94 -1.75
CA ASN A 159 -3.92 9.35 -1.15
C ASN A 159 -4.07 10.88 -1.13
N VAL A 160 -3.02 11.62 -0.77
CA VAL A 160 -3.02 13.09 -0.79
C VAL A 160 -3.22 13.61 -2.21
N MET A 161 -2.48 13.06 -3.19
CA MET A 161 -2.60 13.47 -4.60
C MET A 161 -3.99 13.20 -5.15
N PHE A 162 -4.61 12.08 -4.77
CA PHE A 162 -5.99 11.83 -5.14
C PHE A 162 -6.96 12.91 -4.62
N VAL A 163 -6.84 13.33 -3.35
CA VAL A 163 -7.70 14.38 -2.80
C VAL A 163 -7.47 15.70 -3.54
N VAL A 164 -6.20 16.06 -3.77
CA VAL A 164 -5.83 17.32 -4.42
C VAL A 164 -6.31 17.37 -5.86
N GLN A 165 -6.08 16.31 -6.64
CA GLN A 165 -6.48 16.22 -8.06
C GLN A 165 -7.99 16.25 -8.25
N ASN A 166 -8.76 15.75 -7.27
CA ASN A 166 -10.23 15.78 -7.32
C ASN A 166 -10.83 17.05 -6.67
N GLY A 167 -10.00 17.98 -6.17
CA GLY A 167 -10.48 19.20 -5.50
C GLY A 167 -11.20 18.95 -4.16
N GLY A 168 -10.96 17.79 -3.55
CA GLY A 168 -11.70 17.29 -2.38
C GLY A 168 -11.99 15.80 -2.51
N VAL A 169 -12.65 15.23 -1.50
CA VAL A 169 -13.08 13.84 -1.52
C VAL A 169 -14.39 13.68 -0.76
N ASP A 170 -15.28 12.81 -1.26
CA ASP A 170 -16.37 12.26 -0.46
C ASP A 170 -15.76 11.52 0.73
N LEU A 171 -16.04 11.96 1.96
CA LEU A 171 -15.31 11.47 3.13
C LEU A 171 -15.61 9.98 3.38
N GLY A 172 -16.84 9.54 3.15
CA GLY A 172 -17.26 8.16 3.32
C GLY A 172 -16.59 7.20 2.32
N ALA A 173 -16.71 7.45 1.02
CA ALA A 173 -16.08 6.61 0.01
C ALA A 173 -14.54 6.79 -0.02
N GLY A 174 -14.08 8.01 0.25
CA GLY A 174 -12.69 8.41 0.25
C GLY A 174 -11.86 7.68 1.30
N ILE A 175 -12.35 7.60 2.54
CA ILE A 175 -11.58 6.96 3.62
C ILE A 175 -11.40 5.45 3.39
N ILE A 176 -12.42 4.78 2.83
CA ILE A 176 -12.32 3.36 2.50
C ILE A 176 -11.26 3.17 1.40
N ARG A 177 -11.30 3.99 0.33
CA ARG A 177 -10.28 3.98 -0.72
C ARG A 177 -8.88 4.17 -0.15
N MET A 178 -8.70 5.18 0.71
CA MET A 178 -7.40 5.49 1.31
C MET A 178 -6.86 4.33 2.15
N ALA A 179 -7.73 3.69 2.94
CA ALA A 179 -7.37 2.53 3.75
C ALA A 179 -6.96 1.31 2.90
N VAL A 180 -7.70 1.05 1.82
CA VAL A 180 -7.41 -0.05 0.88
C VAL A 180 -6.10 0.20 0.13
N VAL A 181 -5.87 1.43 -0.37
CA VAL A 181 -4.61 1.81 -1.03
C VAL A 181 -3.43 1.67 -0.08
N ALA A 182 -3.55 2.14 1.16
CA ALA A 182 -2.49 2.03 2.17
C ALA A 182 -2.12 0.57 2.43
N LEU A 183 -3.10 -0.31 2.63
CA LEU A 183 -2.87 -1.73 2.84
C LEU A 183 -2.24 -2.41 1.62
N ALA A 184 -2.73 -2.12 0.42
CA ALA A 184 -2.21 -2.71 -0.81
C ALA A 184 -0.73 -2.35 -1.02
N GLN A 185 -0.40 -1.07 -0.90
CA GLN A 185 0.97 -0.58 -1.07
C GLN A 185 1.93 -1.11 0.01
N ALA A 186 1.47 -1.24 1.26
CA ALA A 186 2.20 -1.90 2.34
C ALA A 186 2.51 -3.38 1.99
N GLY A 187 1.53 -4.08 1.44
CA GLY A 187 1.65 -5.48 1.02
C GLY A 187 2.61 -5.68 -0.14
N PHE A 188 2.48 -4.90 -1.20
CA PHE A 188 3.36 -4.99 -2.38
C PHE A 188 4.80 -4.66 -2.00
N ALA A 189 5.00 -3.61 -1.21
CA ALA A 189 6.33 -3.29 -0.71
C ALA A 189 6.90 -4.40 0.19
N GLY A 190 6.05 -5.03 1.02
CA GLY A 190 6.43 -6.20 1.81
C GLY A 190 6.92 -7.39 0.96
N ILE A 191 6.37 -7.60 -0.23
CA ILE A 191 6.90 -8.59 -1.20
C ILE A 191 8.34 -8.23 -1.53
N THR A 192 8.56 -7.01 -2.00
CA THR A 192 9.89 -6.55 -2.38
C THR A 192 10.87 -6.59 -1.21
N GLY A 193 10.41 -6.24 0.00
CA GLY A 193 11.17 -6.32 1.24
C GLY A 193 11.60 -7.73 1.61
N TYR A 194 10.73 -8.71 1.43
CA TYR A 194 11.06 -10.12 1.64
C TYR A 194 12.16 -10.61 0.69
N PHE A 195 12.05 -10.28 -0.60
CA PHE A 195 13.10 -10.61 -1.56
C PHE A 195 14.42 -9.91 -1.21
N LEU A 196 14.35 -8.64 -0.77
CA LEU A 196 15.50 -7.84 -0.36
C LEU A 196 16.23 -8.40 0.86
N GLY A 197 15.48 -8.78 1.90
CA GLY A 197 16.04 -9.38 3.11
C GLY A 197 16.75 -10.69 2.79
N ARG A 198 16.12 -11.59 2.02
CA ARG A 198 16.76 -12.85 1.63
C ARG A 198 17.97 -12.64 0.72
N ALA A 199 17.93 -11.68 -0.20
CA ALA A 199 19.09 -11.36 -1.03
C ALA A 199 20.30 -10.85 -0.22
N LYS A 200 20.08 -10.31 0.99
CA LYS A 200 21.15 -9.86 1.88
C LYS A 200 21.77 -11.00 2.69
N PHE A 201 20.95 -11.86 3.27
CA PHE A 201 21.38 -12.86 4.26
C PHE A 201 21.51 -14.28 3.71
N GLU A 202 20.95 -14.56 2.54
CA GLU A 202 20.97 -15.87 1.89
C GLU A 202 21.68 -15.81 0.54
N HIS A 203 22.16 -16.96 0.07
CA HIS A 203 22.82 -17.08 -1.23
C HIS A 203 21.77 -17.20 -2.35
N GLU A 204 21.09 -16.09 -2.62
CA GLU A 204 20.11 -16.01 -3.69
C GLU A 204 20.75 -15.64 -5.03
N PRO A 205 20.23 -16.14 -6.16
CA PRO A 205 20.75 -15.83 -7.48
C PRO A 205 20.44 -14.38 -7.89
N LEU A 206 21.21 -13.84 -8.84
CA LEU A 206 21.07 -12.44 -9.31
C LEU A 206 19.65 -12.07 -9.80
N TRP A 207 18.88 -13.04 -10.30
CA TRP A 207 17.51 -12.83 -10.78
C TRP A 207 16.46 -12.76 -9.66
N TRP A 208 16.84 -13.07 -8.41
CA TRP A 208 15.92 -13.08 -7.26
C TRP A 208 15.32 -11.71 -7.01
N MET A 209 16.15 -10.66 -6.93
CA MET A 209 15.66 -9.30 -6.70
C MET A 209 14.78 -8.75 -7.82
N PRO A 210 15.17 -8.87 -9.11
CA PRO A 210 14.29 -8.53 -10.23
C PRO A 210 12.94 -9.26 -10.17
N LEU A 211 12.92 -10.54 -9.78
CA LEU A 211 11.68 -11.29 -9.63
C LEU A 211 10.79 -10.69 -8.53
N GLY A 212 11.34 -10.33 -7.38
CA GLY A 212 10.60 -9.71 -6.28
C GLY A 212 9.94 -8.39 -6.67
N VAL A 213 10.67 -7.52 -7.36
CA VAL A 213 10.13 -6.24 -7.88
C VAL A 213 9.08 -6.50 -8.95
N THR A 214 9.30 -7.48 -9.85
CA THR A 214 8.34 -7.84 -10.90
C THR A 214 7.03 -8.36 -10.31
N LEU A 215 7.08 -9.25 -9.33
CA LEU A 215 5.88 -9.78 -8.66
C LEU A 215 5.10 -8.67 -7.96
N ALA A 216 5.79 -7.77 -7.26
CA ALA A 216 5.16 -6.62 -6.63
C ALA A 216 4.53 -5.68 -7.67
N ALA A 217 5.21 -5.42 -8.79
CA ALA A 217 4.73 -4.54 -9.85
C ALA A 217 3.50 -5.11 -10.56
N VAL A 218 3.50 -6.42 -10.83
CA VAL A 218 2.34 -7.14 -11.37
C VAL A 218 1.16 -7.05 -10.41
N ALA A 219 1.38 -7.32 -9.11
CA ALA A 219 0.33 -7.23 -8.10
C ALA A 219 -0.24 -5.80 -7.99
N ASN A 220 0.61 -4.78 -8.03
CA ASN A 220 0.21 -3.38 -7.99
C ASN A 220 -0.59 -2.96 -9.24
N GLY A 221 -0.11 -3.29 -10.43
CA GLY A 221 -0.80 -2.99 -11.68
C GLY A 221 -2.17 -3.68 -11.77
N LEU A 222 -2.24 -4.98 -11.45
CA LEU A 222 -3.49 -5.72 -11.40
C LEU A 222 -4.46 -5.16 -10.36
N PHE A 223 -3.97 -4.80 -9.17
CA PHE A 223 -4.79 -4.16 -8.14
C PHE A 223 -5.39 -2.84 -8.63
N ASN A 224 -4.60 -1.98 -9.28
CA ASN A 224 -5.09 -0.71 -9.82
C ASN A 224 -6.13 -0.94 -10.93
N TRP A 225 -5.91 -1.92 -11.80
CA TRP A 225 -6.88 -2.29 -12.84
C TRP A 225 -8.19 -2.83 -12.25
N VAL A 226 -8.14 -3.83 -11.36
CA VAL A 226 -9.33 -4.39 -10.70
C VAL A 226 -10.08 -3.29 -9.95
N ARG A 227 -9.38 -2.48 -9.16
CA ARG A 227 -9.99 -1.35 -8.43
C ARG A 227 -10.69 -0.39 -9.41
N GLY A 228 -10.02 -0.04 -10.51
CA GLY A 228 -10.57 0.83 -11.55
C GLY A 228 -11.80 0.23 -12.22
N GLU A 229 -11.77 -1.06 -12.54
CA GLU A 229 -12.88 -1.76 -13.20
C GLU A 229 -14.09 -1.86 -12.30
N VAL A 230 -13.93 -2.20 -11.02
CA VAL A 230 -15.10 -2.29 -10.13
C VAL A 230 -15.64 -0.91 -9.75
N THR A 231 -14.80 0.13 -9.77
CA THR A 231 -15.25 1.51 -9.59
C THR A 231 -16.03 2.01 -10.81
N ARG A 232 -15.66 1.59 -12.03
CA ARG A 232 -16.36 1.92 -13.29
C ARG A 232 -17.58 1.03 -13.56
N GLY A 233 -17.54 -0.23 -13.14
CA GLY A 233 -18.52 -1.29 -13.43
C GLY A 233 -19.86 -1.16 -12.73
N GLY A 234 -20.14 -0.04 -12.06
CA GLY A 234 -21.46 0.26 -11.52
C GLY A 234 -22.38 1.04 -12.46
N VAL A 235 -22.12 1.04 -13.76
CA VAL A 235 -23.12 1.44 -14.76
C VAL A 235 -24.14 0.31 -14.90
N THR A 236 -25.18 0.34 -14.08
CA THR A 236 -26.39 -0.46 -14.30
C THR A 236 -27.22 0.19 -15.41
N LEU A 237 -27.88 -0.63 -16.25
CA LEU A 237 -28.82 -0.18 -17.30
C LEU A 237 -29.99 0.68 -16.78
N SER A 238 -30.10 0.87 -15.46
CA SER A 238 -31.10 1.68 -14.77
C SER A 238 -30.57 2.99 -14.16
N GLY A 239 -29.35 3.44 -14.51
CA GLY A 239 -28.85 4.75 -14.09
C GLY A 239 -28.59 4.90 -12.58
N GLY A 240 -28.43 3.79 -11.86
CA GLY A 240 -28.04 3.81 -10.45
C GLY A 240 -26.54 4.05 -10.31
N ALA A 241 -26.15 5.02 -9.48
CA ALA A 241 -24.75 5.30 -9.14
C ALA A 241 -24.04 4.01 -8.71
N ALA A 242 -22.83 3.79 -9.23
CA ALA A 242 -22.00 2.65 -8.88
C ALA A 242 -21.89 2.51 -7.36
N ASN A 243 -22.26 1.34 -6.81
CA ASN A 243 -22.12 1.10 -5.37
C ASN A 243 -20.62 1.10 -5.01
N PRO A 244 -20.10 2.10 -4.29
CA PRO A 244 -18.66 2.21 -4.00
C PRO A 244 -18.15 0.99 -3.22
N TRP A 245 -19.03 0.37 -2.43
CA TRP A 245 -18.71 -0.73 -1.54
C TRP A 245 -18.32 -2.02 -2.25
N SER A 246 -18.94 -2.37 -3.39
CA SER A 246 -18.62 -3.61 -4.08
C SER A 246 -17.19 -3.59 -4.66
N GLY A 247 -16.76 -2.43 -5.14
CA GLY A 247 -15.38 -2.23 -5.62
C GLY A 247 -14.34 -2.19 -4.54
N LEU A 248 -14.68 -1.60 -3.40
CA LEU A 248 -13.80 -1.57 -2.25
C LEU A 248 -13.66 -2.95 -1.60
N VAL A 249 -14.74 -3.73 -1.50
CA VAL A 249 -14.70 -5.10 -0.97
C VAL A 249 -13.88 -6.03 -1.86
N LEU A 250 -14.05 -5.97 -3.19
CA LEU A 250 -13.26 -6.81 -4.10
C LEU A 250 -11.78 -6.41 -4.10
N ALA A 251 -11.48 -5.11 -4.16
CA ALA A 251 -10.10 -4.61 -4.12
C ALA A 251 -9.42 -4.97 -2.79
N ALA A 252 -10.13 -4.86 -1.66
CA ALA A 252 -9.64 -5.28 -0.36
C ALA A 252 -9.43 -6.80 -0.29
N ALA A 253 -10.35 -7.61 -0.81
CA ALA A 253 -10.21 -9.07 -0.84
C ALA A 253 -8.99 -9.51 -1.64
N VAL A 254 -8.74 -8.90 -2.80
CA VAL A 254 -7.55 -9.17 -3.62
C VAL A 254 -6.28 -8.75 -2.88
N ALA A 255 -6.26 -7.57 -2.26
CA ALA A 255 -5.12 -7.10 -1.46
C ALA A 255 -4.83 -8.03 -0.26
N PHE A 256 -5.86 -8.45 0.47
CA PHE A 256 -5.72 -9.41 1.58
C PHE A 256 -5.28 -10.79 1.11
N ALA A 257 -5.73 -11.25 -0.06
CA ALA A 257 -5.30 -12.50 -0.65
C ALA A 257 -3.81 -12.45 -1.04
N CYS A 258 -3.38 -11.38 -1.71
CA CYS A 258 -1.97 -11.16 -2.04
C CYS A 258 -1.11 -11.08 -0.78
N LEU A 259 -1.50 -10.27 0.20
CA LEU A 259 -0.76 -10.10 1.45
C LEU A 259 -0.74 -11.37 2.30
N GLY A 260 -1.84 -12.12 2.32
CA GLY A 260 -1.96 -13.42 2.98
C GLY A 260 -1.07 -14.48 2.34
N ALA A 261 -1.01 -14.53 1.00
CA ALA A 261 -0.11 -15.43 0.28
C ALA A 261 1.36 -15.13 0.59
N VAL A 262 1.72 -13.85 0.67
CA VAL A 262 3.09 -13.40 0.98
C VAL A 262 3.44 -13.71 2.44
N SER A 263 2.53 -13.41 3.36
CA SER A 263 2.69 -13.72 4.78
C SER A 263 2.83 -15.23 5.01
N TRP A 264 2.10 -16.05 4.23
CA TRP A 264 2.21 -17.50 4.27
C TRP A 264 3.57 -17.99 3.76
N LEU A 265 4.07 -17.43 2.65
CA LEU A 265 5.40 -17.74 2.12
C LEU A 265 6.51 -17.38 3.13
N ILE A 266 6.42 -16.21 3.76
CA ILE A 266 7.36 -15.78 4.81
C ILE A 266 7.34 -16.76 5.98
N ARG A 267 6.14 -17.10 6.50
CA ARG A 267 6.01 -18.04 7.63
C ARG A 267 6.55 -19.42 7.30
N ARG A 268 6.33 -19.90 6.08
CA ARG A 268 6.86 -21.18 5.61
C ARG A 268 8.39 -21.19 5.67
N ASN A 269 9.03 -20.11 5.25
CA ASN A 269 10.49 -20.05 5.21
C ASN A 269 11.12 -19.83 6.57
N VAL A 270 10.48 -19.04 7.44
CA VAL A 270 10.87 -18.95 8.85
C VAL A 270 10.79 -20.32 9.54
N GLN A 271 9.74 -21.11 9.27
CA GLN A 271 9.64 -22.46 9.84
C GLN A 271 10.69 -23.42 9.28
N SER A 272 11.02 -23.34 7.99
CA SER A 272 12.10 -24.13 7.39
C SER A 272 13.47 -23.78 8.00
N ALA A 273 13.75 -22.50 8.25
CA ALA A 273 14.99 -22.05 8.87
C ALA A 273 15.10 -22.48 10.35
N LEU A 274 13.99 -22.44 11.09
CA LEU A 274 13.92 -22.95 12.46
C LEU A 274 14.04 -24.48 12.53
N ALA A 275 13.62 -25.21 11.50
CA ALA A 275 13.74 -26.66 11.43
C ALA A 275 15.14 -27.15 10.98
N ALA A 276 15.96 -26.25 10.41
CA ALA A 276 17.33 -26.52 9.98
C ALA A 276 18.39 -26.19 11.04
N LYS A 277 17.99 -25.58 12.16
CA LYS A 277 18.79 -25.42 13.39
C LYS A 277 18.50 -26.56 14.36
#